data_AF-A0AAD7X303-F1
#
_entry.id   AF-A0AAD7X303-F1
#
_cell.length_a   1.000
_cell.length_b   1.000
_cell.length_c   1.000
_cell.angle_alpha   90.00
_cell.angle_beta   90.00
_cell.angle_gamma   90.00
#
_symmetry.space_group_name_H-M   'P 1'
#
loop_
_entity.id
_entity.type
_entity.pdbx_description
1 polymer ?
#
loop_
_entity_poly.entity_id
_entity_poly.type
_entity_poly.pdbx_seq_one_letter_code
_entity_poly.pdbx_strand_id
1 'polypeptide(L)'
;MISTVKAIAKNVVGQYLVWDFVRSQWPNITQTYRTEASLGNLLDGVTSKFSTEFELQQIMELQEEEHCAFAWVFKQPLEKILFNIEWVEEHKQTVHEWFQREISLVKDKV
;
A
#
# COMPACT_ATOMS: atom_id res chain seq x y z
N MET A 1 3.63 17.85 4.51
CA MET A 1 3.37 17.19 3.21
C MET A 1 3.20 15.69 3.38
N ILE A 2 4.21 14.93 3.84
CA ILE A 2 4.09 13.46 4.03
C ILE A 2 2.88 13.07 4.89
N SER A 3 2.63 13.76 6.02
CA SER A 3 1.47 13.50 6.89
C SER A 3 0.12 13.70 6.20
N THR A 4 -0.02 14.74 5.37
CA THR A 4 -1.23 15.03 4.59
C THR A 4 -1.47 13.98 3.51
N VAL A 5 -0.42 13.60 2.77
CA VAL A 5 -0.48 12.56 1.74
C VAL A 5 -0.90 11.22 2.34
N LYS A 6 -0.30 10.84 3.48
CA LYS A 6 -0.70 9.65 4.23
C LYS A 6 -2.14 9.69 4.72
N ALA A 7 -2.64 10.87 5.13
CA ALA A 7 -4.02 11.00 5.57
C ALA A 7 -5.02 10.75 4.42
N ILE A 8 -4.72 11.24 3.21
CA ILE A 8 -5.55 11.01 2.03
C ILE A 8 -5.51 9.53 1.61
N ALA A 9 -4.32 8.90 1.64
CA ALA A 9 -4.15 7.48 1.30
C ALA A 9 -4.87 6.51 2.25
N LYS A 10 -5.32 6.96 3.44
CA LYS A 10 -6.16 6.14 4.32
C LYS A 10 -7.57 5.93 3.77
N ASN A 11 -8.03 6.73 2.81
CA ASN A 11 -9.30 6.50 2.10
C ASN A 11 -9.10 5.50 0.95
N VAL A 12 -10.04 4.59 0.71
CA VAL A 12 -9.94 3.55 -0.34
C VAL A 12 -9.78 4.17 -1.73
N VAL A 13 -10.55 5.22 -2.04
CA VAL A 13 -10.43 5.95 -3.31
C VAL A 13 -9.19 6.85 -3.30
N GLY A 14 -8.95 7.51 -2.17
CA GLY A 14 -7.80 8.41 -1.99
C GLY A 14 -6.45 7.71 -2.15
N GLN A 15 -6.35 6.42 -1.83
CA GLN A 15 -5.13 5.64 -1.97
C GLN A 15 -4.64 5.58 -3.42
N TYR A 16 -5.51 5.22 -4.36
CA TYR A 16 -5.14 5.13 -5.77
C TYR A 16 -4.72 6.50 -6.34
N LEU A 17 -5.48 7.55 -6.01
CA LEU A 17 -5.14 8.92 -6.43
C LEU A 17 -3.79 9.38 -5.89
N VAL A 18 -3.50 9.07 -4.63
CA VAL A 18 -2.22 9.41 -4.00
C VAL A 18 -1.09 8.60 -4.62
N TRP A 19 -1.29 7.31 -4.90
CA TRP A 19 -0.28 6.48 -5.53
C TRP A 19 0.08 6.99 -6.93
N ASP A 20 -0.92 7.34 -7.74
CA ASP A 20 -0.70 7.91 -9.07
C ASP A 20 0.06 9.25 -8.99
N PHE A 21 -0.27 10.09 -8.01
CA PHE A 21 0.48 11.31 -7.74
C PHE A 21 1.94 11.01 -7.36
N VAL A 22 2.17 10.05 -6.47
CA VAL A 22 3.53 9.67 -6.01
C VAL A 22 4.37 9.15 -7.17
N ARG A 23 3.83 8.26 -8.02
CA ARG A 23 4.54 7.77 -9.21
C ARG A 23 4.86 8.89 -10.19
N SER A 24 3.86 9.69 -10.56
CA SER A 24 4.04 10.77 -11.56
C SER A 24 4.97 11.89 -11.09
N GLN A 25 5.08 12.11 -9.77
CA GLN A 25 5.94 13.14 -9.18
C GLN A 25 7.18 12.56 -8.51
N TRP A 26 7.47 11.28 -8.73
CA TRP A 26 8.56 10.58 -8.05
C TRP A 26 9.92 11.28 -8.18
N PRO A 27 10.34 11.80 -9.37
CA PRO A 27 11.58 12.56 -9.50
C PRO A 27 11.62 13.85 -8.66
N ASN A 28 10.49 14.55 -8.54
CA ASN A 28 10.39 15.77 -7.72
C ASN A 28 10.41 15.43 -6.22
N ILE A 29 9.78 14.31 -5.85
CA ILE A 29 9.74 13.80 -4.49
C ILE A 29 11.15 13.40 -4.05
N THR A 30 11.90 12.61 -4.84
CA THR A 30 13.27 12.19 -4.50
C THR A 30 14.27 13.36 -4.49
N GLN A 31 14.03 14.40 -5.32
CA GLN A 31 14.81 15.63 -5.27
C GLN A 31 14.56 16.44 -3.98
N THR A 32 13.32 16.47 -3.50
CA THR A 32 12.91 17.20 -2.29
C THR A 32 13.25 16.43 -1.02
N TYR A 33 13.00 15.13 -1.04
CA TYR A 33 13.18 14.17 0.04
C TYR A 33 14.39 13.30 -0.28
N ARG A 34 15.56 13.78 0.11
CA ARG A 34 16.84 13.09 -0.16
C ARG A 34 17.25 12.10 0.92
N THR A 35 16.45 11.96 1.98
CA THR A 35 16.72 10.97 3.02
C THR A 35 15.87 9.76 2.80
N GLU A 36 16.54 8.63 2.90
CA GLU A 36 15.94 7.35 2.63
C GLU A 36 14.83 7.01 3.66
N ALA A 37 15.00 7.47 4.91
CA ALA A 37 13.97 7.39 5.95
C ALA A 37 12.68 8.14 5.58
N SER A 38 12.79 9.30 4.91
CA SER A 38 11.61 10.08 4.50
C SER A 38 10.87 9.44 3.33
N LEU A 39 11.61 8.91 2.35
CA LEU A 39 11.05 8.18 1.21
C LEU A 39 10.42 6.85 1.66
N GLY A 40 11.06 6.12 2.57
CA GLY A 40 10.52 4.88 3.13
C GLY A 40 9.21 5.12 3.90
N ASN A 41 9.15 6.16 4.72
CA ASN A 41 7.93 6.54 5.45
C ASN A 41 6.78 6.97 4.51
N LEU A 42 7.12 7.64 3.40
CA LEU A 42 6.16 7.98 2.36
C LEU A 42 5.62 6.72 1.69
N LEU A 43 6.50 5.86 1.16
CA LEU A 43 6.11 4.62 0.48
C LEU A 43 5.29 3.72 1.39
N ASP A 44 5.77 3.41 2.60
CA ASP A 44 5.00 2.62 3.56
C ASP A 44 3.61 3.22 3.82
N GLY A 45 3.51 4.54 3.91
CA GLY A 45 2.24 5.21 4.14
C GLY A 45 1.24 5.07 2.99
N VAL A 46 1.70 5.16 1.74
CA VAL A 46 0.83 5.16 0.55
C VAL A 46 0.54 3.75 0.05
N THR A 47 1.44 2.79 0.30
CA THR A 47 1.31 1.40 -0.14
C THR A 47 0.83 0.45 0.96
N SER A 48 0.64 0.93 2.19
CA SER A 48 0.32 0.11 3.38
C SER A 48 -0.79 -0.93 3.21
N LYS A 49 -1.77 -0.68 2.32
CA LYS A 49 -2.93 -1.56 2.07
C LYS A 49 -2.86 -2.36 0.77
N PHE A 50 -1.80 -2.17 0.00
CA PHE A 50 -1.60 -2.92 -1.23
C PHE A 50 -1.54 -4.41 -0.88
N SER A 51 -2.28 -5.20 -1.65
CA SER A 51 -2.55 -6.62 -1.39
C SER A 51 -2.87 -7.39 -2.68
N THR A 52 -2.46 -6.85 -3.83
CA THR A 52 -2.66 -7.48 -5.15
C THR A 52 -1.36 -7.54 -5.93
N GLU A 53 -1.23 -8.52 -6.83
CA GLU A 53 -0.08 -8.67 -7.72
C GLU A 53 0.14 -7.44 -8.61
N PHE A 54 -0.94 -6.80 -9.06
CA PHE A 54 -0.87 -5.57 -9.86
C PHE A 54 -0.25 -4.41 -9.06
N GLU A 55 -0.58 -4.28 -7.79
CA GLU A 55 0.03 -3.27 -6.91
C GLU A 55 1.50 -3.57 -6.62
N LEU A 56 1.85 -4.85 -6.47
CA LEU A 56 3.24 -5.29 -6.34
C LEU A 56 4.06 -4.92 -7.58
N GLN A 57 3.53 -5.23 -8.77
CA GLN A 57 4.19 -4.95 -10.04
C GLN A 57 4.48 -3.46 -10.21
N GLN A 58 3.53 -2.58 -9.87
CA GLN A 58 3.73 -1.13 -9.97
C GLN A 58 4.88 -0.61 -9.08
N ILE A 59 5.15 -1.26 -7.94
CA ILE A 59 6.28 -0.89 -7.07
C ILE A 59 7.60 -1.35 -7.69
N MET A 60 7.62 -2.54 -8.29
CA MET A 60 8.79 -3.06 -9.00
C MET A 60 9.14 -2.17 -10.20
N GLU A 61 8.14 -1.76 -10.98
CA GLU A 61 8.32 -0.83 -12.11
C GLU A 61 8.91 0.52 -11.64
N LEU A 62 8.37 1.11 -10.57
CA LEU A 62 8.90 2.36 -10.01
C LEU A 62 10.35 2.21 -9.50
N GLN A 63 10.69 1.05 -8.94
CA GLN A 63 12.06 0.75 -8.50
C GLN A 63 13.02 0.60 -9.68
N GLU A 64 12.60 0.00 -10.79
CA GLU A 64 13.41 -0.15 -12.01
C GLU A 64 13.67 1.18 -12.70
N GLU A 65 12.70 2.09 -12.70
CA GLU A 65 12.87 3.46 -13.21
C GLU A 65 13.88 4.27 -12.37
N GLU A 66 13.98 3.97 -11.08
CA GLU A 66 14.94 4.59 -10.17
C GLU A 66 16.35 4.06 -10.38
N HIS A 67 17.24 4.95 -10.84
CA HIS A 67 18.64 4.63 -11.09
C HIS A 67 19.41 4.50 -9.77
N CYS A 68 19.30 3.33 -9.13
CA CYS A 68 20.06 2.77 -8.00
C CYS A 68 20.14 3.54 -6.67
N ALA A 69 20.10 4.87 -6.63
CA ALA A 69 20.42 5.66 -5.43
C ALA A 69 19.47 5.39 -4.24
N PHE A 70 18.21 5.02 -4.51
CA PHE A 70 17.19 4.76 -3.49
C PHE A 70 16.54 3.38 -3.62
N ALA A 71 17.15 2.44 -4.37
CA ALA A 71 16.57 1.11 -4.62
C ALA A 71 16.23 0.35 -3.33
N TRP A 72 17.06 0.49 -2.30
CA TRP A 72 16.91 -0.17 -1.01
C TRP A 72 15.66 0.33 -0.22
N VAL A 73 15.12 1.51 -0.52
CA VAL A 73 13.88 2.06 0.10
C VAL A 73 12.65 1.22 -0.25
N PHE A 74 12.67 0.55 -1.41
CA PHE A 74 11.56 -0.25 -1.91
C PHE A 74 11.43 -1.64 -1.26
N LYS A 75 12.51 -2.13 -0.61
CA LYS A 75 12.56 -3.47 -0.03
C LYS A 75 11.43 -3.72 0.97
N GLN A 76 11.27 -2.83 1.95
CA GLN A 76 10.23 -2.99 2.98
C GLN A 76 8.82 -2.91 2.42
N PRO A 77 8.45 -1.92 1.57
CA PRO A 77 7.17 -1.92 0.88
C PRO A 77 6.89 -3.21 0.11
N LEU A 78 7.86 -3.73 -0.67
CA LEU A 78 7.68 -4.95 -1.44
C LEU A 78 7.41 -6.17 -0.56
N GLU A 79 8.22 -6.37 0.50
CA GLU A 79 8.02 -7.46 1.47
C GLU A 79 6.64 -7.40 2.12
N LYS A 80 6.19 -6.19 2.48
CA LYS A 80 4.87 -5.98 3.11
C LYS A 80 3.72 -6.27 2.15
N ILE A 81 3.85 -5.90 0.88
CA ILE A 81 2.81 -6.18 -0.13
C ILE A 81 2.70 -7.68 -0.37
N LEU A 82 3.84 -8.39 -0.49
CA LEU A 82 3.86 -9.84 -0.61
C LEU A 82 3.16 -10.51 0.58
N PHE A 83 3.50 -10.09 1.80
CA PHE A 83 2.84 -10.58 3.01
C PHE A 83 1.32 -10.31 3.01
N ASN A 84 0.90 -9.13 2.58
CA ASN A 84 -0.51 -8.78 2.50
C ASN A 84 -1.26 -9.64 1.47
N ILE A 85 -0.64 -9.94 0.31
CA ILE A 85 -1.21 -10.82 -0.72
C ILE A 85 -1.44 -12.21 -0.13
N GLU A 86 -0.40 -12.80 0.47
CA GLU A 86 -0.47 -14.13 1.09
C GLU A 86 -1.52 -14.17 2.21
N TRP A 87 -1.53 -13.16 3.08
CA TRP A 87 -2.52 -13.08 4.16
C TRP A 87 -3.95 -13.02 3.62
N VAL A 88 -4.21 -12.23 2.58
CA VAL A 88 -5.54 -12.13 1.95
C VAL A 88 -5.91 -13.46 1.29
N GLU A 89 -4.99 -14.12 0.59
CA GLU A 89 -5.24 -15.42 -0.05
C GLU A 89 -5.66 -16.49 0.98
N GLU A 90 -4.92 -16.57 2.10
CA GLU A 90 -5.17 -17.58 3.14
C GLU A 90 -6.40 -17.29 4.01
N HIS A 91 -6.68 -16.02 4.32
CA HIS A 91 -7.61 -15.66 5.39
C HIS A 91 -8.95 -15.07 4.89
N LYS A 92 -9.03 -14.61 3.64
CA LYS A 92 -10.23 -13.91 3.13
C LYS A 92 -11.50 -14.74 3.25
N GLN A 93 -11.44 -16.02 2.90
CA GLN A 93 -12.60 -16.91 2.95
C GLN A 93 -13.08 -17.13 4.40
N THR A 94 -12.16 -17.47 5.29
CA THR A 94 -12.44 -17.67 6.73
C THR A 94 -13.09 -16.45 7.36
N VAL A 95 -12.56 -15.26 7.08
CA VAL A 95 -13.11 -13.99 7.58
C VAL A 95 -14.49 -13.72 6.98
N HIS A 96 -14.68 -13.99 5.68
CA HIS A 96 -15.98 -13.84 5.03
C HIS A 96 -17.05 -14.73 5.66
N GLU A 97 -16.76 -16.02 5.86
CA GLU A 97 -17.65 -16.97 6.50
C GLU A 97 -18.01 -16.57 7.93
N TRP A 98 -17.02 -16.11 8.69
CA TRP A 98 -17.26 -15.59 10.04
C TRP A 98 -18.24 -14.41 10.02
N PHE A 99 -18.05 -13.43 9.13
CA PHE A 99 -18.98 -12.31 8.99
C PHE A 99 -20.39 -12.76 8.63
N GLN A 100 -20.55 -13.70 7.69
CA GLN A 100 -21.88 -14.22 7.31
C GLN A 100 -22.58 -14.89 8.51
N ARG A 101 -21.84 -15.66 9.30
CA ARG A 101 -22.36 -16.32 10.51
C ARG A 101 -22.83 -15.32 11.56
N GLU A 102 -22.04 -14.29 11.86
CA GLU A 102 -22.44 -13.29 12.85
C GLU A 102 -23.66 -12.47 12.38
N ILE A 103 -23.74 -12.15 11.08
CA ILE A 103 -24.89 -11.46 10.50
C ILE A 103 -26.17 -12.31 10.61
N SER A 104 -26.11 -13.63 10.37
CA SER A 104 -27.28 -14.49 10.54
C SER A 104 -27.74 -14.55 11.99
N LEU A 105 -26.81 -14.65 12.94
CA LEU A 105 -27.13 -14.68 14.38
C LEU A 105 -27.80 -13.41 14.88
N VAL A 106 -27.46 -12.25 14.31
CA VAL A 106 -28.12 -10.98 14.65
C VAL A 106 -29.53 -10.91 14.06
N LYS A 107 -29.73 -11.41 12.83
CA LYS A 107 -31.05 -11.43 12.19
C LYS A 107 -32.06 -12.30 12.92
N ASP A 108 -31.63 -13.40 13.51
CA ASP A 108 -32.52 -14.30 14.28
C ASP A 108 -32.94 -13.73 15.64
N LYS A 109 -32.33 -12.63 16.09
CA LYS A 109 -32.61 -11.95 17.37
C LYS A 109 -33.48 -10.69 17.24
N VAL A 110 -33.80 -10.27 16.02
CA VAL A 110 -34.62 -9.08 15.70
C VAL A 110 -35.93 -9.54 15.08
#